data_AF-A0A258ERV4-F1
#
_entry.id   AF-A0A258ERV4-F1
#
_cell.length_a   1.000
_cell.length_b   1.000
_cell.length_c   1.000
_cell.angle_alpha   90.00
_cell.angle_beta   90.00
_cell.angle_gamma   90.00
#
_symmetry.space_group_name_H-M   'P 1'
#
loop_
_entity.id
_entity.type
_entity.pdbx_description
1 polymer ?
#
loop_
_entity_poly.entity_id
_entity_poly.type
_entity_poly.pdbx_seq_one_letter_code
_entity_poly.pdbx_strand_id
1 'polypeptide(L)' 'MEKMQSDEVKAIITANHDLAKALAISGTPTFVVQDSILRGYVPLDGMQAIVAEIRAGG' A
#
# COMPACT_ATOMS: atom_id res chain seq x y z
N MET A 1 -25.87 4.24 2.62
CA MET A 1 -25.41 3.19 3.55
C MET A 1 -25.40 1.81 2.90
N GLU A 2 -26.36 1.49 2.02
CA GLU A 2 -26.43 0.18 1.34
C GLU A 2 -25.13 -0.25 0.65
N LYS A 3 -24.48 0.64 -0.11
CA LYS A 3 -23.19 0.32 -0.77
C LYS A 3 -22.11 -0.10 0.22
N MET A 4 -22.00 0.55 1.38
CA MET A 4 -20.98 0.21 2.41
C MET A 4 -21.16 -1.20 2.96
N GLN A 5 -22.39 -1.72 2.92
CA GLN A 5 -22.76 -3.04 3.43
C GLN A 5 -22.81 -4.10 2.31
N SER A 6 -22.54 -3.73 1.07
CA SER A 6 -22.56 -4.65 -0.06
C SER A 6 -21.44 -5.70 0.03
N ASP A 7 -21.71 -6.89 -0.51
CA ASP A 7 -20.72 -7.98 -0.57
C ASP A 7 -19.46 -7.58 -1.35
N GLU A 8 -19.61 -6.71 -2.36
CA GLU A 8 -18.49 -6.16 -3.14
C GLU A 8 -17.52 -5.37 -2.26
N VAL A 9 -18.03 -4.47 -1.42
CA VAL A 9 -17.17 -3.69 -0.50
C VAL A 9 -16.48 -4.61 0.50
N LYS A 10 -17.20 -5.60 1.03
CA LYS A 10 -16.62 -6.59 1.94
C LYS A 10 -15.50 -7.39 1.27
N ALA A 11 -15.70 -7.82 0.02
CA ALA A 11 -14.71 -8.56 -0.74
C ALA A 11 -13.42 -7.74 -0.97
N ILE A 12 -13.55 -6.45 -1.30
CA ILE A 12 -12.39 -5.55 -1.48
C ILE A 12 -11.61 -5.39 -0.17
N ILE A 13 -12.32 -5.18 0.95
CA ILE A 13 -11.68 -5.07 2.28
C ILE A 13 -10.93 -6.36 2.62
N THR A 14 -11.55 -7.53 2.43
CA THR A 14 -10.91 -8.84 2.67
C THR A 14 -9.67 -9.03 1.80
N ALA A 15 -9.76 -8.75 0.49
CA ALA A 15 -8.63 -8.87 -0.42
C ALA A 15 -7.46 -7.97 -0.02
N ASN A 16 -7.73 -6.74 0.40
CA ASN A 16 -6.68 -5.83 0.89
C ASN A 16 -6.02 -6.33 2.19
N HIS A 17 -6.80 -6.89 3.13
CA HIS A 17 -6.24 -7.47 4.35
C HIS A 17 -5.40 -8.71 4.08
N ASP A 18 -5.80 -9.56 3.13
CA ASP A 18 -5.05 -10.75 2.77
C ASP A 18 -3.75 -10.41 2.04
N LEU A 19 -3.77 -9.40 1.17
CA LEU A 19 -2.56 -8.85 0.56
C LEU A 19 -1.61 -8.29 1.64
N ALA A 20 -2.13 -7.56 2.63
CA ALA A 20 -1.31 -7.05 3.72
C ALA A 20 -0.64 -8.19 4.52
N LYS A 21 -1.35 -9.28 4.80
CA LYS A 21 -0.77 -10.47 5.46
C LYS A 21 0.33 -11.11 4.61
N ALA A 22 0.07 -11.30 3.31
CA ALA A 22 1.05 -11.88 2.38
C ALA A 22 2.34 -11.08 2.28
N LEU A 23 2.25 -9.74 2.36
CA LEU A 23 3.40 -8.83 2.35
C LEU A 23 3.96 -8.53 3.76
N ALA A 24 3.47 -9.21 4.80
CA ALA A 24 3.82 -8.99 6.20
C ALA A 24 3.72 -7.51 6.62
N ILE A 25 2.67 -6.81 6.16
CA ILE A 25 2.36 -5.43 6.52
C ILE A 25 1.57 -5.42 7.83
N SER A 26 2.15 -4.84 8.88
CA SER A 26 1.58 -4.83 10.24
C SER A 26 0.95 -3.50 10.65
N GLY A 27 1.06 -2.46 9.82
CA GLY A 27 0.57 -1.12 10.16
C GLY A 27 0.40 -0.22 8.94
N THR A 28 -0.29 0.90 9.17
CA THR A 28 -0.49 1.96 8.18
C THR A 28 0.15 3.27 8.66
N PRO A 29 0.63 4.14 7.77
CA PRO A 29 0.71 3.93 6.31
C PRO A 29 1.84 2.97 5.91
N THR A 30 1.62 2.22 4.82
CA THR A 30 2.64 1.42 4.12
C THR A 30 2.44 1.63 2.62
N PHE A 31 3.52 1.80 1.87
CA PHE A 31 3.51 1.99 0.42
C PHE A 31 4.30 0.87 -0.26
N VAL A 32 3.81 0.41 -1.42
CA VAL A 32 4.50 -0.55 -2.28
C VAL A 32 4.80 0.16 -3.59
N VAL A 33 6.07 0.23 -3.98
CA VAL A 33 6.54 0.87 -5.20
C VAL A 33 7.44 -0.12 -5.93
N GLN A 34 6.92 -0.73 -7.00
CA GLN A 34 7.52 -1.90 -7.64
C GLN A 34 7.83 -2.99 -6.58
N ASP A 35 9.09 -3.34 -6.43
CA ASP A 35 9.66 -4.34 -5.53
C ASP A 35 10.10 -3.75 -4.17
N SER A 36 9.97 -2.44 -3.99
CA SER A 36 10.25 -1.75 -2.72
C SER A 36 9.00 -1.62 -1.84
N ILE A 37 9.14 -1.94 -0.55
CA ILE A 37 8.10 -1.74 0.47
C ILE A 37 8.56 -0.66 1.46
N LEU A 38 7.86 0.46 1.50
CA LEU A 38 8.11 1.57 2.42
C LEU A 38 7.13 1.49 3.59
N ARG A 39 7.66 1.27 4.79
CA ARG A 39 6.88 1.12 6.02
C ARG A 39 6.88 2.43 6.81
N GLY A 40 5.69 2.89 7.19
CA GLY A 40 5.52 4.13 7.93
C GLY A 40 5.48 5.36 7.04
N TYR A 41 5.34 6.51 7.70
CA TYR A 41 5.27 7.80 7.04
C TYR A 41 6.64 8.23 6.51
N VAL A 42 6.66 8.77 5.29
CA VAL A 42 7.80 9.43 4.67
C VAL A 42 7.35 10.81 4.20
N PRO A 43 8.10 11.89 4.50
CA PRO A 43 7.86 13.21 3.92
C PRO A 43 7.82 13.20 2.38
N LEU A 44 7.14 14.18 1.79
CA LEU A 44 6.90 14.25 0.35
C LEU A 44 8.21 14.23 -0.48
N ASP A 45 9.19 15.02 -0.07
CA ASP A 45 10.51 15.11 -0.71
C ASP A 45 11.25 13.76 -0.66
N GLY A 46 11.21 13.07 0.48
CA GLY A 46 11.74 11.72 0.62
C GLY A 46 11.05 10.71 -0.30
N MET A 47 9.72 10.74 -0.37
CA MET A 47 8.95 9.86 -1.26
C MET A 47 9.26 10.14 -2.74
N GLN A 48 9.40 11.41 -3.13
CA GLN A 48 9.78 11.80 -4.49
C GLN A 48 11.17 11.29 -4.87
N ALA A 49 12.14 11.38 -3.96
CA ALA A 49 13.50 10.87 -4.18
C ALA A 49 13.50 9.35 -4.41
N ILE A 50 12.78 8.59 -3.57
CA ILE A 50 12.67 7.13 -3.70
C ILE A 50 12.04 6.75 -5.05
N VAL A 51 10.95 7.41 -5.45
CA VAL A 51 10.29 7.13 -6.74
C VAL A 51 11.20 7.51 -7.92
N ALA A 52 11.98 8.58 -7.81
CA ALA A 52 12.94 8.98 -8.85
C ALA A 52 14.05 7.95 -9.02
N GLU A 53 14.59 7.43 -7.92
CA GLU A 53 15.60 6.37 -7.91
C GLU A 53 15.07 5.09 -8.59
N ILE A 54 13.88 4.63 -8.18
CA ILE A 54 13.23 3.45 -8.76
C ILE A 54 13.03 3.61 -10.28
N ARG A 55 12.60 4.79 -10.74
CA ARG A 55 12.41 5.08 -12.18
C ARG A 55 13.71 5.15 -12.97
N ALA A 56 14.83 5.49 -12.34
CA ALA A 56 16.14 5.56 -12.98
C ALA A 56 16.74 4.18 -13.30
N GLY A 57 16.04 3.10 -12.94
CA GLY A 57 16.49 1.73 -13.18
C GLY A 57 17.24 1.15 -11.99
N GLY A 58 16.68 1.33 -10.78
CA GLY A 58 17.01 0.44 -9.67
C GLY A 58 16.90 -1.03 -10.07
#